data_AF-A0A5B8RHB0-F1
#
_entry.id   AF-A0A5B8RHB0-F1
#
_cell.length_a   1.000
_cell.length_b   1.000
_cell.length_c   1.000
_cell.angle_alpha   90.00
_cell.angle_beta   90.00
_cell.angle_gamma   90.00
#
_symmetry.space_group_name_H-M   'P 1'
#
loop_
_entity.id
_entity.type
_entity.pdbx_description
1 polymer ?
#
loop_
_entity_poly.entity_id
_entity_poly.type
_entity_poly.pdbx_seq_one_letter_code
_entity_poly.pdbx_strand_id
1 'polypeptide(L)'
;MHPDPAAHALGLVALIDAVERTLHTPVQTMVKRRDEQAFARRNGDQPMYVEDAGRLLARTLSPRYPGVAIKVRHLESLHAHDAVATVDPDAAAAAGWSRGGTGEISRG
;
A
#
# COMPACT_ATOMS: atom_id res chain seq x y z
N MET A 1 -17.48 -14.70 11.80
CA MET A 1 -17.59 -13.28 12.21
C MET A 1 -18.33 -12.57 11.08
N HIS A 2 -19.60 -12.20 11.28
CA HIS A 2 -20.30 -11.39 10.29
C HIS A 2 -19.94 -9.93 10.57
N PRO A 3 -19.42 -9.17 9.58
CA PRO A 3 -19.06 -7.78 9.81
C PRO A 3 -20.31 -6.98 10.22
N ASP A 4 -20.11 -5.99 11.09
CA ASP A 4 -21.15 -5.03 11.48
C ASP A 4 -21.81 -4.44 10.22
N PRO A 5 -23.16 -4.37 10.12
CA PRO A 5 -23.85 -3.72 9.02
C PRO A 5 -23.33 -2.30 8.71
N ALA A 6 -22.92 -1.55 9.73
CA ALA A 6 -22.30 -0.24 9.57
C ALA A 6 -20.95 -0.31 8.82
N ALA A 7 -20.14 -1.35 9.07
CA ALA A 7 -18.89 -1.56 8.34
C ALA A 7 -19.14 -1.89 6.85
N HIS A 8 -20.28 -2.54 6.54
CA HIS A 8 -20.71 -2.79 5.17
C HIS A 8 -21.17 -1.50 4.48
N ALA A 9 -21.93 -0.66 5.18
CA ALA A 9 -22.38 0.64 4.67
C ALA A 9 -21.19 1.57 4.35
N LEU A 10 -20.13 1.53 5.16
CA LEU A 10 -18.89 2.27 4.94
C LEU A 10 -17.96 1.62 3.89
N GLY A 11 -18.31 0.44 3.36
CA GLY A 11 -17.51 -0.28 2.37
C GLY A 11 -16.15 -0.77 2.89
N LEU A 12 -15.96 -0.85 4.21
CA LEU A 12 -14.68 -1.19 4.84
C LEU A 12 -14.23 -2.61 4.51
N VAL A 13 -15.16 -3.57 4.45
CA VAL A 13 -14.87 -4.95 4.10
C VAL A 13 -14.29 -5.04 2.69
N ALA A 14 -14.92 -4.37 1.72
CA ALA A 14 -14.45 -4.34 0.35
C ALA A 14 -13.09 -3.66 0.19
N LEU A 15 -12.80 -2.63 1.01
CA LEU A 15 -11.50 -1.98 1.07
C LEU A 15 -10.42 -2.92 1.59
N ILE A 16 -10.67 -3.61 2.72
CA ILE A 16 -9.75 -4.60 3.29
C ILE A 16 -9.46 -5.70 2.26
N ASP A 17 -10.49 -6.26 1.64
CA ASP A 17 -10.33 -7.32 0.63
C ASP A 17 -9.52 -6.84 -0.58
N ALA A 18 -9.68 -5.57 -0.99
CA ALA A 18 -8.90 -4.99 -2.08
C ALA A 18 -7.42 -4.85 -1.69
N VAL A 19 -7.14 -4.37 -0.48
CA VAL A 19 -5.77 -4.21 0.04
C VAL A 19 -5.07 -5.57 0.17
N GLU A 20 -5.70 -6.56 0.80
CA GLU A 20 -5.11 -7.89 1.01
C GLU A 20 -4.84 -8.62 -0.31
N ARG A 21 -5.75 -8.53 -1.27
CA ARG A 21 -5.55 -9.08 -2.63
C ARG A 21 -4.43 -8.37 -3.38
N THR A 22 -4.26 -7.07 -3.17
CA THR A 22 -3.21 -6.30 -3.85
C THR A 22 -1.82 -6.66 -3.34
N LEU A 23 -1.68 -6.79 -2.02
CA LEU A 23 -0.40 -7.04 -1.37
C LEU A 23 -0.03 -8.52 -1.33
N HIS A 24 -1.01 -9.41 -1.50
CA HIS A 24 -0.84 -10.87 -1.37
C HIS A 24 -0.31 -11.33 0.00
N THR A 25 -0.45 -10.48 1.02
CA THR A 25 0.01 -10.71 2.40
C THR A 25 -1.14 -10.58 3.40
N PRO A 26 -2.19 -11.41 3.28
CA PRO A 26 -3.34 -11.33 4.20
C PRO A 26 -2.92 -11.61 5.64
N VAL A 27 -3.57 -10.95 6.59
CA VAL A 27 -3.32 -11.17 8.03
C VAL A 27 -3.84 -12.56 8.41
N GLN A 28 -2.99 -13.41 8.98
CA GLN A 28 -3.36 -14.75 9.43
C GLN A 28 -3.30 -14.82 10.96
N THR A 29 -4.45 -14.96 11.62
CA THR A 29 -4.56 -14.88 13.09
C THR A 29 -4.33 -16.21 13.81
N MET A 30 -4.64 -17.34 13.18
CA MET A 30 -4.38 -18.68 13.71
C MET A 30 -4.04 -19.64 12.58
N VAL A 31 -2.80 -20.14 12.57
CA VAL A 31 -2.27 -20.98 11.48
C VAL A 31 -1.66 -22.26 12.03
N LYS A 32 -1.82 -23.36 11.28
CA LYS A 32 -1.01 -24.57 11.55
C LYS A 32 0.41 -24.30 11.04
N ARG A 33 1.42 -24.98 11.60
CA ARG A 33 2.84 -24.81 11.19
C ARG A 33 3.08 -24.91 9.67
N ARG A 34 2.33 -25.77 8.98
CA ARG A 34 2.41 -25.90 7.52
C ARG A 34 2.00 -24.62 6.80
N ASP A 35 0.95 -23.97 7.28
CA ASP A 35 0.40 -22.75 6.67
C ASP A 35 1.33 -21.56 6.93
N GLU A 36 1.90 -21.49 8.13
CA GLU A 36 2.96 -20.52 8.48
C GLU A 36 4.20 -20.66 7.58
N GLN A 37 4.68 -21.89 7.35
CA GLN A 37 5.80 -22.11 6.43
C GLN A 37 5.46 -21.74 4.99
N ALA A 38 4.24 -22.04 4.53
CA ALA A 38 3.78 -21.66 3.19
C ALA A 38 3.61 -20.15 3.05
N PHE A 39 3.26 -19.45 4.13
CA PHE A 39 3.23 -17.99 4.20
C PHE A 39 4.64 -17.40 4.17
N ALA A 40 5.54 -17.90 5.02
CA ALA A 40 6.93 -17.44 5.07
C ALA A 40 7.64 -17.64 3.72
N ARG A 41 7.44 -18.77 3.05
CA ARG A 41 7.97 -19.02 1.70
C ARG A 41 7.41 -18.03 0.68
N ARG A 42 6.09 -17.83 0.63
CA ARG A 42 5.47 -16.90 -0.31
C ARG A 42 5.95 -15.45 -0.13
N ASN A 43 6.11 -15.01 1.11
CA ASN A 43 6.65 -13.67 1.41
C ASN A 43 8.16 -13.57 1.11
N GLY A 44 8.91 -14.65 1.32
CA GLY A 44 10.35 -14.71 1.02
C GLY A 44 10.66 -14.78 -0.48
N ASP A 45 9.80 -15.45 -1.26
CA ASP A 45 9.96 -15.59 -2.72
C ASP A 45 9.59 -14.30 -3.47
N GLN A 46 8.78 -13.43 -2.88
CA GLN A 46 8.30 -12.17 -3.47
C GLN A 46 8.43 -11.00 -2.49
N PRO A 47 9.67 -10.58 -2.17
CA PRO A 47 9.88 -9.43 -1.30
C PRO A 47 9.30 -8.16 -1.93
N MET A 48 8.67 -7.31 -1.12
CA MET A 48 8.03 -6.07 -1.56
C MET A 48 8.53 -4.90 -0.71
N TYR A 49 9.05 -3.86 -1.37
CA TYR A 49 9.40 -2.60 -0.72
C TYR A 49 8.13 -1.79 -0.37
N VAL A 50 8.22 -0.92 0.65
CA VAL A 50 7.08 -0.12 1.11
C VAL A 50 6.59 0.86 0.03
N GLU A 51 7.47 1.35 -0.82
CA GLU A 51 7.17 2.21 -1.95
C GLU A 51 6.40 1.47 -3.04
N ASP A 52 6.76 0.22 -3.31
CA ASP A 52 6.07 -0.62 -4.29
C ASP A 52 4.68 -1.01 -3.81
N ALA A 53 4.55 -1.35 -2.52
CA ALA A 53 3.27 -1.56 -1.88
C ALA A 53 2.38 -0.31 -2.02
N GLY A 54 2.90 0.88 -1.74
CA GLY A 54 2.19 2.14 -1.93
C GLY A 54 1.72 2.34 -3.38
N ARG A 55 2.61 2.13 -4.36
CA ARG A 55 2.29 2.25 -5.80
C ARG A 55 1.22 1.24 -6.25
N LEU A 56 1.28 0.00 -5.78
CA LEU A 56 0.30 -1.05 -6.09
C LEU A 56 -1.08 -0.71 -5.52
N LEU A 57 -1.13 -0.26 -4.27
CA LEU A 57 -2.37 0.14 -3.61
C LEU A 57 -2.99 1.37 -4.28
N ALA A 58 -2.19 2.37 -4.65
CA ALA A 58 -2.68 3.55 -5.36
C ALA A 58 -3.33 3.17 -6.69
N ARG A 59 -2.68 2.30 -7.49
CA ARG A 59 -3.26 1.82 -8.76
C ARG A 59 -4.58 1.08 -8.56
N THR A 60 -4.70 0.30 -7.49
CA THR A 60 -5.90 -0.51 -7.23
C THR A 60 -7.04 0.29 -6.62
N LEU A 61 -6.74 1.25 -5.74
CA LEU A 61 -7.75 1.96 -4.95
C LEU A 61 -8.23 3.24 -5.61
N SER A 62 -7.38 3.97 -6.34
CA SER A 62 -7.74 5.27 -6.96
C SER A 62 -8.99 5.24 -7.86
N PRO A 63 -9.27 4.19 -8.65
CA PRO A 63 -10.48 4.14 -9.47
C PRO A 63 -11.78 4.14 -8.65
N ARG A 64 -11.75 3.60 -7.43
CA ARG A 64 -12.91 3.50 -6.54
C ARG A 64 -12.92 4.57 -5.45
N TYR A 65 -11.75 5.06 -5.07
CA TYR A 65 -11.55 6.07 -4.04
C TYR A 65 -10.72 7.23 -4.62
N PRO A 66 -11.34 8.15 -5.37
CA PRO A 66 -10.65 9.32 -5.90
C PRO A 66 -10.06 10.15 -4.75
N GLY A 67 -8.80 10.58 -4.88
CA GLY A 67 -8.12 11.35 -3.83
C GLY A 67 -7.71 10.52 -2.61
N VAL A 68 -7.56 9.20 -2.74
CA VAL A 68 -7.02 8.36 -1.65
C VAL A 68 -5.55 8.68 -1.36
N ALA A 69 -5.25 9.01 -0.11
CA ALA A 69 -3.89 9.07 0.42
C ALA A 69 -3.54 7.74 1.11
N ILE A 70 -2.34 7.23 0.84
CA ILE A 70 -1.92 5.89 1.28
C ILE A 70 -0.60 6.01 2.03
N LYS A 71 -0.54 5.43 3.23
CA LYS A 71 0.69 5.31 4.01
C LYS A 71 0.98 3.86 4.31
N VAL A 72 2.16 3.38 3.91
CA VAL A 72 2.64 2.02 4.16
C VAL A 72 3.82 2.11 5.11
N ARG A 73 3.83 1.26 6.13
CA ARG A 73 4.93 1.14 7.10
C ARG A 73 5.35 -0.31 7.22
N HIS A 74 6.64 -0.57 7.11
CA HIS A 74 7.22 -1.86 7.49
C HIS A 74 7.70 -1.74 8.93
N LEU A 75 7.03 -2.48 9.83
CA LEU A 75 7.36 -2.52 11.25
C LEU A 75 8.39 -3.64 11.47
N GLU A 76 9.66 -3.33 11.31
CA GLU A 76 10.73 -4.31 11.51
C GLU A 76 11.08 -4.43 13.00
N SER A 77 10.96 -5.63 13.57
CA SER A 77 11.21 -5.84 15.01
C SER A 77 12.69 -5.77 15.42
N LEU A 78 13.62 -5.85 14.45
CA LEU A 78 15.05 -6.04 14.71
C LEU A 78 15.90 -4.77 14.54
N HIS A 79 15.36 -3.72 13.93
CA HIS A 79 16.08 -2.46 13.67
C HIS A 79 15.31 -1.25 14.23
N ALA A 80 16.02 -0.20 14.64
CA ALA A 80 15.44 0.99 15.27
C ALA A 80 14.71 1.94 14.28
N HIS A 81 14.47 1.50 13.05
CA HIS A 81 13.95 2.33 11.98
C HIS A 81 12.82 1.62 11.24
N ASP A 82 11.65 2.25 11.20
CA ASP A 82 10.57 1.84 10.31
C ASP A 82 10.86 2.35 8.89
N ALA A 83 10.71 1.49 7.89
CA ALA A 83 10.60 1.96 6.51
C ALA A 83 9.17 2.47 6.27
N VAL A 84 9.03 3.69 5.76
CA VAL A 84 7.74 4.34 5.55
C VAL A 84 7.65 4.93 4.15
N ALA A 85 6.54 4.66 3.47
CA ALA A 85 6.20 5.28 2.20
C ALA A 85 4.82 5.93 2.26
N THR A 86 4.68 7.10 1.63
CA THR A 86 3.41 7.81 1.48
C THR A 86 3.14 8.07 0.01
N VAL A 87 1.94 7.74 -0.45
CA VAL A 87 1.39 8.19 -1.73
C VAL A 87 0.32 9.22 -1.41
N ASP A 88 0.57 10.45 -1.84
CA ASP A 88 -0.36 11.56 -1.71
C ASP A 88 -0.88 11.93 -3.11
N PRO A 89 -2.21 11.89 -3.33
CA PRO A 89 -2.82 12.19 -4.62
C PRO A 89 -2.61 13.65 -5.05
N ASP A 90 -2.43 14.56 -4.10
CA ASP A 90 -2.28 16.00 -4.33
C ASP A 90 -0.82 16.46 -4.27
N ALA A 91 0.11 15.62 -3.79
CA ALA A 91 1.54 15.97 -3.78
C ALA A 91 2.09 16.28 -5.19
N ALA A 92 1.57 15.63 -6.24
CA ALA A 92 1.93 15.95 -7.61
C ALA A 92 1.38 17.33 -8.07
N ALA A 93 0.23 17.75 -7.55
CA ALA A 93 -0.36 19.07 -7.82
C ALA A 93 0.33 20.17 -7.00
N ALA A 94 0.71 19.89 -5.76
CA ALA A 94 1.44 20.79 -4.87
C ALA A 94 2.91 21.02 -5.31
N ALA A 95 3.52 20.06 -5.99
CA ALA A 95 4.89 20.15 -6.50
C ALA A 95 5.07 21.10 -7.71
N GLY A 96 4.02 21.78 -8.19
CA GLY A 96 4.15 22.85 -9.17
C GLY A 96 4.71 22.43 -10.54
N TRP A 97 4.55 21.16 -10.94
CA TRP A 97 4.96 20.73 -12.27
C TRP A 97 3.89 21.10 -13.32
N SER A 98 3.96 22.34 -13.78
CA SER A 98 3.25 22.78 -14.99
C SER A 98 3.79 22.02 -16.20
N ARG A 99 2.96 21.17 -16.82
CA ARG A 99 3.20 20.66 -18.17
C ARG A 99 3.19 21.84 -19.15
N GLY A 100 4.33 22.48 -19.36
CA GLY A 100 4.47 23.60 -20.28
C GLY A 100 5.52 24.60 -19.84
N GLY A 101 6.79 24.27 -20.08
CA GLY A 101 7.90 25.19 -19.88
C GLY A 101 9.16 24.57 -20.44
N THR A 102 9.51 24.93 -21.68
CA THR A 102 10.82 24.71 -22.27
C THR A 102 11.88 25.32 -21.36
N GLY A 103 12.54 24.49 -20.55
CA GLY A 103 13.60 24.87 -19.63
C GLY A 103 14.94 24.36 -20.12
N GLU A 104 15.79 25.31 -20.50
CA GLU A 104 17.18 25.17 -20.91
C GLU A 104 18.02 24.43 -19.86
N ILE A 105 18.90 23.53 -20.30
CA ILE A 105 19.87 22.82 -19.45
C ILE A 105 21.12 23.69 -19.22
N SER A 106 21.22 24.35 -18.08
CA SER A 106 22.48 24.97 -17.66
C SER A 106 23.25 24.00 -16.76
N ARG A 107 24.42 23.55 -17.22
CA ARG A 107 25.41 22.83 -16.41
C ARG A 107 26.15 23.84 -15.54
N GLY A 108 26.34 23.49 -14.27
CA GLY A 108 27.27 24.09 -13.32
C GLY A 108 27.70 23.02 -12.34
#